data_AF-A0AAW0GYS9-F1
#
_entry.id   AF-A0AAW0GYS9-F1
#
_cell.length_a   1.000
_cell.length_b   1.000
_cell.length_c   1.000
_cell.angle_alpha   90.00
_cell.angle_beta   90.00
_cell.angle_gamma   90.00
#
_symmetry.space_group_name_H-M   'P 1'
#
loop_
_entity.id
_entity.type
_entity.pdbx_description
1 polymer ?
#
loop_
_entity_poly.entity_id
_entity_poly.type
_entity_poly.pdbx_seq_one_letter_code
_entity_poly.pdbx_strand_id
1 'polypeptide(L)'
;MSRFECIAYYLAAAALTVLDVPFGVYFSFGGPPNTQLPDSDAWSDEEIIHASETAPYLEGSDDKLVQISKDTVVKFCRHWDGTTSESLAMELVRKQTQIPVPRMRRTIHYLHPEGNGLIVMDLIEKCQRLLDAWPSQSLWQKLKIILTMRLYLRQIRQVQHPPSHSIPGPISSTPQRCDGLQFGFDSKGPFPTISALETHFRNAHSAAEYNALLGRARSSKCGPLNSSAFSSLVFTHNDLNMRNILLDENHVLWIVDWGFAGFYPPWFEYLGMKYASQKDQNPESWQRSIKYMAEPAFEIEEWMKNIGYDYSNLPR
;
A
#
# COMPACT_ATOMS: atom_id res chain seq x y z
N MET A 1 9.46 -20.96 -10.50
CA MET A 1 8.38 -20.89 -11.51
C MET A 1 8.85 -21.65 -12.74
N SER A 2 8.07 -22.62 -13.23
CA SER A 2 8.38 -23.39 -14.44
C SER A 2 8.21 -22.53 -15.71
N ARG A 3 8.85 -22.92 -16.82
CA ARG A 3 8.72 -22.21 -18.12
C ARG A 3 7.26 -22.12 -18.61
N PHE A 4 6.46 -23.13 -18.32
CA PHE A 4 5.03 -23.16 -18.64
C PHE A 4 4.23 -22.13 -17.83
N GLU A 5 4.57 -21.92 -16.56
CA GLU A 5 3.92 -20.91 -15.70
C GLU A 5 4.17 -19.49 -16.21
N CYS A 6 5.38 -19.19 -16.71
CA CYS A 6 5.64 -17.90 -17.35
C CYS A 6 4.77 -17.69 -18.58
N ILE A 7 4.61 -18.71 -19.44
CA ILE A 7 3.83 -18.60 -20.67
C ILE A 7 2.34 -18.42 -20.37
N ALA A 8 1.78 -19.24 -19.46
CA ALA A 8 0.39 -19.11 -19.04
C ALA A 8 0.12 -17.73 -18.41
N TYR A 9 1.07 -17.23 -17.63
CA TYR A 9 1.02 -15.89 -17.07
C TYR A 9 1.00 -14.81 -18.16
N TYR A 10 1.95 -14.86 -19.10
CA TYR A 10 2.04 -13.88 -20.19
C TYR A 10 0.78 -13.88 -21.05
N LEU A 11 0.21 -15.04 -21.34
CA LEU A 11 -1.02 -15.16 -22.11
C LEU A 11 -2.23 -14.61 -21.35
N ALA A 12 -2.36 -14.90 -20.05
CA ALA A 12 -3.44 -14.36 -19.22
C ALA A 12 -3.33 -12.85 -19.05
N ALA A 13 -2.12 -12.34 -18.78
CA ALA A 13 -1.87 -10.90 -18.67
C ALA A 13 -2.11 -10.17 -19.98
N ALA A 14 -1.65 -10.72 -21.11
CA ALA A 14 -1.91 -10.16 -22.45
C ALA A 14 -3.41 -10.16 -22.77
N ALA A 15 -4.12 -11.25 -22.52
CA ALA A 15 -5.58 -11.32 -22.70
C ALA A 15 -6.32 -10.29 -21.83
N LEU A 16 -5.91 -10.10 -20.58
CA LEU A 16 -6.47 -9.10 -19.65
C LEU A 16 -6.03 -7.66 -19.94
N THR A 17 -5.07 -7.47 -20.85
CA THR A 17 -4.69 -6.14 -21.34
C THR A 17 -5.46 -5.78 -22.61
N VAL A 18 -5.98 -6.79 -23.34
CA VAL A 18 -6.81 -6.62 -24.54
C VAL A 18 -8.31 -6.58 -24.20
N LEU A 19 -8.73 -7.23 -23.11
CA LEU A 19 -10.11 -7.30 -22.68
C LEU A 19 -10.37 -6.29 -21.55
N ASP A 20 -10.87 -5.10 -21.89
CA ASP A 20 -11.63 -4.21 -20.99
C ASP A 20 -13.01 -4.81 -20.66
N VAL A 21 -13.04 -6.12 -20.37
CA VAL A 21 -14.28 -6.82 -20.04
C VAL A 21 -14.49 -6.70 -18.53
N PRO A 22 -15.67 -6.24 -18.06
CA PRO A 22 -16.00 -6.27 -16.65
C PRO A 22 -16.03 -7.73 -16.19
N PHE A 23 -14.98 -8.17 -15.51
CA PHE A 23 -14.88 -9.51 -14.89
C PHE A 23 -15.81 -9.65 -13.66
N GLY A 24 -16.88 -8.85 -13.58
CA GLY A 24 -17.93 -8.90 -12.57
C GLY A 24 -18.70 -10.23 -12.52
N VAL A 25 -18.45 -11.13 -13.47
CA VAL A 25 -19.19 -12.39 -13.65
C VAL A 25 -18.47 -13.62 -13.08
N TYR A 26 -17.16 -13.55 -12.77
CA TYR A 26 -16.38 -14.73 -12.35
C TYR A 26 -15.96 -14.76 -10.89
N PHE A 27 -16.11 -13.64 -10.18
CA PHE A 27 -15.91 -13.58 -8.73
C PHE A 27 -17.25 -13.20 -8.13
N SER A 28 -17.86 -14.11 -7.37
CA SER A 28 -18.98 -13.76 -6.50
C SER A 28 -18.46 -12.75 -5.49
N PHE A 29 -18.65 -11.47 -5.79
CA PHE A 29 -18.49 -10.41 -4.81
C PHE A 29 -19.59 -10.67 -3.78
N GLY A 30 -19.19 -11.11 -2.58
CA GLY A 30 -20.11 -11.29 -1.47
C GLY A 30 -20.96 -10.05 -1.32
N GLY A 31 -22.27 -10.24 -1.19
CA GLY A 31 -23.22 -9.16 -0.94
C GLY A 31 -22.80 -8.34 0.28
N PRO A 32 -23.36 -7.12 0.44
CA PRO A 32 -22.99 -6.22 1.51
C PRO A 32 -23.07 -6.95 2.87
N PRO A 33 -22.05 -6.83 3.74
CA PRO A 33 -22.11 -7.42 5.06
C PRO A 33 -23.26 -6.78 5.86
N ASN A 34 -23.88 -7.64 6.67
CA ASN A 34 -24.93 -7.42 7.67
C ASN A 34 -25.49 -5.99 7.82
N THR A 35 -26.79 -5.80 7.58
CA THR A 35 -27.53 -4.53 7.67
C THR A 35 -27.69 -3.97 9.08
N GLN A 36 -27.20 -4.66 10.10
CA GLN A 36 -27.28 -4.21 11.48
C GLN A 36 -26.05 -3.34 11.78
N LEU A 37 -26.29 -2.07 12.12
CA LEU A 37 -25.23 -1.18 12.55
C LEU A 37 -24.57 -1.77 13.82
N PRO A 38 -23.23 -1.83 13.86
CA PRO A 38 -22.48 -2.24 15.03
C PRO A 38 -22.89 -1.48 16.29
N ASP A 39 -23.00 -2.16 17.43
CA ASP A 39 -23.37 -1.52 18.70
C ASP A 39 -22.39 -0.41 19.11
N SER A 40 -21.12 -0.58 18.73
CA SER A 40 -20.06 0.41 18.96
C SER A 40 -20.25 1.71 18.17
N ASP A 41 -21.12 1.75 17.15
CA ASP A 41 -21.43 2.99 16.43
C ASP A 41 -22.31 3.92 17.30
N ALA A 42 -22.97 3.40 18.35
CA ALA A 42 -23.71 4.20 19.32
C ALA A 42 -22.86 4.73 20.50
N TRP A 43 -21.62 4.24 20.66
CA TRP A 43 -20.74 4.64 21.76
C TRP A 43 -20.22 6.06 21.58
N SER A 44 -20.06 6.80 22.66
CA SER A 44 -19.32 8.06 22.73
C SER A 44 -17.83 7.86 22.43
N ASP A 45 -17.12 8.95 22.15
CA ASP A 45 -15.68 8.89 21.93
C ASP A 45 -14.95 8.48 23.22
N GLU A 46 -15.44 8.91 24.38
CA GLU A 46 -14.93 8.51 25.69
C GLU A 46 -15.07 7.00 25.94
N GLU A 47 -16.21 6.41 25.59
CA GLU A 47 -16.44 4.96 25.70
C GLU A 47 -15.50 4.17 24.77
N ILE A 48 -15.27 4.65 23.54
CA ILE A 48 -14.31 4.03 22.63
C ILE A 48 -12.88 4.15 23.13
N ILE A 49 -12.48 5.32 23.62
CA ILE A 49 -11.14 5.53 24.18
C ILE A 49 -10.92 4.56 25.34
N HIS A 50 -11.87 4.50 26.29
CA HIS A 50 -11.79 3.60 27.43
C HIS A 50 -11.72 2.12 27.01
N ALA A 51 -12.54 1.70 26.04
CA ALA A 51 -12.48 0.34 25.51
C ALA A 51 -11.15 0.06 24.81
N SER A 52 -10.59 1.04 24.09
CA SER A 52 -9.31 0.88 23.37
C SER A 52 -8.12 0.75 24.30
N GLU A 53 -8.14 1.41 25.46
CA GLU A 53 -7.06 1.33 26.46
C GLU A 53 -7.08 0.03 27.28
N THR A 54 -8.25 -0.58 27.39
CA THR A 54 -8.45 -1.79 28.21
C THR A 54 -8.38 -3.07 27.40
N ALA A 55 -8.64 -3.00 26.10
CA ALA A 55 -8.57 -4.15 25.21
C ALA A 55 -7.11 -4.57 24.93
N PRO A 56 -6.84 -5.88 24.82
CA PRO A 56 -5.53 -6.34 24.40
C PRO A 56 -5.28 -6.01 22.92
N TYR A 57 -4.01 -5.81 22.58
CA TYR A 57 -3.60 -5.72 21.17
C TYR A 57 -3.91 -7.02 20.44
N LEU A 58 -4.39 -6.90 19.21
CA LEU A 58 -4.60 -8.02 18.32
C LEU A 58 -3.26 -8.66 17.97
N GLU A 59 -3.10 -9.93 18.34
CA GLU A 59 -1.90 -10.71 18.03
C GLU A 59 -1.70 -10.82 16.51
N GLY A 60 -0.45 -10.69 16.07
CA GLY A 60 -0.09 -10.79 14.65
C GLY A 60 -0.40 -9.53 13.83
N SER A 61 -0.84 -8.43 14.45
CA SER A 61 -0.81 -7.12 13.80
C SER A 61 0.57 -6.47 13.99
N ASP A 62 1.12 -5.92 12.91
CA ASP A 62 2.29 -5.02 12.99
C ASP A 62 1.90 -3.63 13.51
N ASP A 63 0.62 -3.30 13.37
CA ASP A 63 -0.01 -2.09 13.90
C ASP A 63 -0.53 -2.30 15.32
N LYS A 64 -0.56 -1.21 16.08
CA LYS A 64 -1.24 -1.11 17.37
C LYS A 64 -2.76 -1.14 17.16
N LEU A 65 -3.29 -2.32 16.87
CA LEU A 65 -4.72 -2.59 16.67
C LEU A 65 -5.31 -3.25 17.92
N VAL A 66 -6.46 -2.76 18.37
CA VAL A 66 -7.23 -3.37 19.47
C VAL A 66 -8.65 -3.66 19.01
N GLN A 67 -9.21 -4.78 19.46
CA GLN A 67 -10.61 -5.12 19.19
C GLN A 67 -11.48 -4.66 20.36
N ILE A 68 -12.39 -3.71 20.11
CA ILE A 68 -13.23 -3.10 21.16
C ILE A 68 -14.64 -3.71 21.22
N SER A 69 -15.08 -4.38 20.17
CA SER A 69 -16.35 -5.10 20.11
C SER A 69 -16.25 -6.29 19.16
N LYS A 70 -17.33 -7.05 18.98
CA LYS A 70 -17.35 -8.23 18.10
C LYS A 70 -16.90 -7.91 16.67
N ASP A 71 -17.29 -6.76 16.14
CA ASP A 71 -17.14 -6.39 14.73
C ASP A 71 -16.29 -5.12 14.52
N THR A 72 -15.61 -4.63 15.56
CA THR A 72 -14.94 -3.32 15.55
C THR A 72 -13.53 -3.39 16.07
N VAL A 73 -12.61 -2.80 15.32
CA VAL A 73 -11.21 -2.58 15.71
C VAL A 73 -10.87 -1.10 15.73
N VAL A 74 -9.90 -0.75 16.57
CA VAL A 74 -9.34 0.58 16.68
C VAL A 74 -7.84 0.50 16.40
N LYS A 75 -7.37 1.33 15.46
CA LYS A 75 -5.94 1.54 15.18
C LYS A 75 -5.46 2.78 15.91
N PHE A 76 -4.40 2.63 16.69
CA PHE A 76 -3.65 3.77 17.22
C PHE A 76 -2.69 4.30 16.15
N CYS A 77 -2.85 5.58 15.81
CA CYS A 77 -2.04 6.28 14.83
C CYS A 77 -1.09 7.27 15.53
N ARG A 78 0.16 7.33 15.04
CA ARG A 78 1.20 8.19 15.61
C ARG A 78 0.87 9.69 15.55
N HIS A 79 0.29 10.12 14.44
CA HIS A 79 0.04 11.53 14.12
C HIS A 79 -1.37 11.72 13.55
N TRP A 80 -2.08 12.75 14.04
CA TRP A 80 -3.43 13.11 13.62
C TRP A 80 -3.54 13.44 12.12
N ASP A 81 -2.52 14.10 11.55
CA ASP A 81 -2.47 14.36 10.11
C ASP A 81 -2.39 13.05 9.31
N GLY A 82 -1.67 12.05 9.83
CA GLY A 82 -1.65 10.69 9.26
C GLY A 82 -2.99 9.98 9.41
N THR A 83 -3.65 10.10 10.58
CA THR A 83 -4.99 9.54 10.84
C THR A 83 -6.01 10.07 9.86
N THR A 84 -6.04 11.39 9.63
CA THR A 84 -6.97 12.02 8.71
C THR A 84 -6.68 11.61 7.26
N SER A 85 -5.41 11.59 6.84
CA SER A 85 -5.01 11.11 5.51
C SER A 85 -5.40 9.64 5.27
N GLU A 86 -5.11 8.74 6.21
CA GLU A 86 -5.46 7.31 6.11
C GLU A 86 -6.98 7.11 6.05
N SER A 87 -7.73 7.80 6.91
CA SER A 87 -9.20 7.71 6.91
C SER A 87 -9.82 8.17 5.58
N LEU A 88 -9.28 9.25 5.00
CA LEU A 88 -9.73 9.77 3.72
C LEU A 88 -9.34 8.86 2.55
N ALA A 89 -8.14 8.26 2.59
CA ALA A 89 -7.72 7.24 1.64
C ALA A 89 -8.70 6.06 1.60
N MET A 90 -9.03 5.51 2.78
CA MET A 90 -9.99 4.41 2.91
C MET A 90 -11.36 4.80 2.35
N GLU A 91 -11.83 6.01 2.66
CA GLU A 91 -13.12 6.51 2.18
C GLU A 91 -13.16 6.66 0.65
N LEU A 92 -12.11 7.24 0.05
CA LEU A 92 -12.01 7.43 -1.40
C LEU A 92 -12.01 6.10 -2.14
N VAL A 93 -11.20 5.14 -1.68
CA VAL A 93 -11.11 3.80 -2.28
C VAL A 93 -12.44 3.10 -2.19
N ARG A 94 -13.08 3.12 -1.02
CA ARG A 94 -14.39 2.50 -0.82
C ARG A 94 -15.49 3.11 -1.71
N LYS A 95 -15.43 4.42 -1.97
CA LYS A 95 -16.42 5.14 -2.79
C LYS A 95 -16.22 4.97 -4.29
N GLN A 96 -14.96 4.84 -4.74
CA GLN A 96 -14.62 4.91 -6.17
C GLN A 96 -14.19 3.57 -6.77
N THR A 97 -14.06 2.53 -5.94
CA THR A 97 -13.57 1.21 -6.38
C THR A 97 -14.41 0.08 -5.80
N GLN A 98 -14.24 -1.11 -6.36
CA GLN A 98 -14.81 -2.36 -5.85
C GLN A 98 -13.82 -3.12 -4.94
N ILE A 99 -12.79 -2.44 -4.44
CA ILE A 99 -11.78 -3.05 -3.59
C ILE A 99 -12.37 -3.23 -2.18
N PRO A 100 -12.36 -4.46 -1.64
CA PRO A 100 -12.73 -4.69 -0.25
C PRO A 100 -11.74 -4.00 0.68
N VAL A 101 -12.23 -3.00 1.39
CA VAL A 101 -11.49 -2.23 2.41
C VAL A 101 -12.38 -2.19 3.66
N PRO A 102 -11.81 -2.33 4.87
CA PRO A 102 -12.57 -2.14 6.11
C PRO A 102 -13.33 -0.82 6.08
N ARG A 103 -14.60 -0.80 6.49
CA ARG A 103 -15.34 0.45 6.56
C ARG A 103 -14.72 1.31 7.67
N MET A 104 -14.11 2.43 7.28
CA MET A 104 -13.78 3.50 8.22
C MET A 104 -15.10 4.08 8.76
N ARG A 105 -15.22 4.16 10.09
CA ARG A 105 -16.45 4.60 10.76
C ARG A 105 -16.31 5.99 11.36
N ARG A 106 -15.22 6.20 12.10
CA ARG A 106 -14.88 7.50 12.70
C ARG A 106 -13.39 7.59 13.01
N THR A 107 -12.93 8.82 13.14
CA THR A 107 -11.60 9.15 13.67
C THR A 107 -11.76 9.94 14.96
N ILE A 108 -10.87 9.72 15.93
CA ILE A 108 -10.92 10.39 17.24
C ILE A 108 -9.53 10.97 17.52
N HIS A 109 -9.47 12.27 17.83
CA HIS A 109 -8.24 12.90 18.27
C HIS A 109 -8.06 12.62 19.77
N TYR A 110 -7.10 11.77 20.10
CA TYR A 110 -6.86 11.34 21.47
C TYR A 110 -5.37 11.25 21.76
N LEU A 111 -4.88 11.93 22.80
CA LEU A 111 -3.47 11.90 23.20
C LEU A 111 -3.17 10.64 24.00
N HIS A 112 -2.38 9.74 23.41
CA HIS A 112 -1.97 8.46 23.98
C HIS A 112 -0.44 8.29 23.83
N PRO A 113 0.24 7.47 24.65
CA PRO A 113 1.68 7.19 24.47
C PRO A 113 2.05 6.64 23.08
N GLU A 114 1.12 5.98 22.39
CA GLU A 114 1.32 5.42 21.04
C GLU A 114 1.10 6.45 19.91
N GLY A 115 0.53 7.62 20.22
CA GLY A 115 0.20 8.64 19.22
C GLY A 115 -0.97 9.53 19.59
N ASN A 116 -1.42 10.38 18.67
CA ASN A 116 -2.52 11.31 18.91
C ASN A 116 -3.77 11.09 18.03
N GLY A 117 -3.97 9.90 17.46
CA GLY A 117 -5.15 9.63 16.65
C GLY A 117 -5.61 8.19 16.73
N LEU A 118 -6.92 7.99 16.63
CA LEU A 118 -7.56 6.69 16.54
C LEU A 118 -8.36 6.58 15.25
N ILE A 119 -8.28 5.43 14.58
CA ILE A 119 -9.18 5.06 13.48
C ILE A 119 -10.05 3.90 13.95
N VAL A 120 -11.37 4.13 13.99
CA VAL A 120 -12.37 3.10 14.31
C VAL A 120 -12.90 2.54 13.01
N MET A 121 -12.79 1.22 12.83
CA MET A 121 -13.16 0.55 11.58
C MET A 121 -13.71 -0.86 11.80
N ASP A 122 -14.29 -1.44 10.75
CA ASP A 122 -14.77 -2.82 10.76
C ASP A 122 -13.62 -3.82 11.04
N LEU A 123 -13.88 -4.79 11.92
CA LEU A 123 -13.08 -6.01 12.01
C LEU A 123 -13.39 -6.90 10.80
N ILE A 124 -12.36 -7.34 10.08
CA ILE A 124 -12.51 -8.37 9.05
C ILE A 124 -12.40 -9.74 9.72
N GLU A 125 -13.55 -10.34 10.05
CA GLU A 125 -13.60 -11.65 10.69
C GLU A 125 -13.09 -12.77 9.76
N LYS A 126 -12.58 -13.85 10.36
CA LYS A 126 -12.21 -15.10 9.68
C LYS A 126 -11.30 -14.92 8.45
N CYS A 127 -10.32 -14.03 8.60
CA CYS A 127 -9.30 -13.81 7.59
C CYS A 127 -7.91 -14.22 8.08
N GLN A 128 -6.99 -14.38 7.15
CA GLN A 128 -5.57 -14.56 7.41
C GLN A 128 -4.78 -13.56 6.59
N ARG A 129 -3.67 -13.05 7.12
CA ARG A 129 -2.73 -12.26 6.30
C ARG A 129 -2.25 -13.14 5.16
N LEU A 130 -2.14 -12.55 3.98
CA LEU A 130 -1.68 -13.25 2.79
C LEU A 130 -0.27 -13.80 3.02
N LEU A 131 0.55 -13.12 3.83
CA LEU A 131 1.85 -13.61 4.28
C LEU A 131 1.78 -15.03 4.84
N ASP A 132 0.83 -15.28 5.74
CA ASP A 132 0.66 -16.55 6.44
C ASP A 132 -0.03 -17.60 5.55
N ALA A 133 -0.99 -17.16 4.73
CA ALA A 133 -1.76 -18.05 3.87
C ALA A 133 -1.02 -18.46 2.58
N TRP A 134 -0.10 -17.63 2.07
CA TRP A 134 0.53 -17.82 0.75
C TRP A 134 1.28 -19.14 0.56
N PRO A 135 2.06 -19.66 1.53
CA PRO A 135 2.77 -20.92 1.36
C PRO A 135 1.84 -22.09 1.06
N SER A 136 0.65 -22.13 1.68
CA SER A 136 -0.34 -23.20 1.53
C SER A 136 -1.24 -23.05 0.30
N GLN A 137 -1.24 -21.90 -0.38
CA GLN A 137 -2.08 -21.69 -1.56
C GLN A 137 -1.62 -22.54 -2.75
N SER A 138 -2.59 -23.14 -3.44
CA SER A 138 -2.38 -23.83 -4.71
C SER A 138 -1.90 -22.86 -5.80
N LEU A 139 -1.30 -23.40 -6.86
CA LEU A 139 -0.84 -22.59 -8.00
C LEU A 139 -2.00 -21.80 -8.63
N TRP A 140 -3.18 -22.42 -8.76
CA TRP A 140 -4.38 -21.79 -9.29
C TRP A 140 -4.86 -20.63 -8.42
N GLN A 141 -4.82 -20.80 -7.09
CA GLN A 141 -5.23 -19.75 -6.18
C GLN A 141 -4.23 -18.58 -6.16
N LYS A 142 -2.92 -18.87 -6.21
CA LYS A 142 -1.88 -17.84 -6.40
C LYS A 142 -2.11 -17.05 -7.68
N LEU A 143 -2.47 -17.71 -8.79
CA LEU A 143 -2.81 -17.04 -10.04
C LEU A 143 -4.03 -16.12 -9.87
N LYS A 144 -5.13 -16.60 -9.26
CA LYS A 144 -6.30 -15.76 -8.96
C LYS A 144 -5.95 -14.52 -8.15
N ILE A 145 -5.12 -14.68 -7.12
CA ILE A 145 -4.64 -13.57 -6.28
C ILE A 145 -3.88 -12.55 -7.13
N ILE A 146 -2.92 -13.00 -7.95
CA ILE A 146 -2.12 -12.12 -8.83
C ILE A 146 -3.02 -11.33 -9.78
N LEU A 147 -4.01 -11.98 -10.39
CA LEU A 147 -4.94 -11.33 -11.31
C LEU A 147 -5.86 -10.34 -10.58
N THR A 148 -6.34 -10.69 -9.39
CA THR A 148 -7.17 -9.81 -8.56
C THR A 148 -6.39 -8.57 -8.15
N MET A 149 -5.15 -8.73 -7.68
CA MET A 149 -4.25 -7.62 -7.34
C MET A 149 -3.99 -6.70 -8.54
N ARG A 150 -3.79 -7.25 -9.74
CA ARG A 150 -3.65 -6.46 -10.97
C ARG A 150 -4.88 -5.58 -11.23
N LEU A 151 -6.09 -6.11 -10.99
CA LEU A 151 -7.34 -5.37 -11.15
C LEU A 151 -7.52 -4.31 -10.05
N TYR A 152 -7.14 -4.61 -8.81
CA TYR A 152 -7.17 -3.64 -7.72
C TYR A 152 -6.22 -2.47 -7.98
N LEU A 153 -5.00 -2.76 -8.42
CA LEU A 153 -4.01 -1.73 -8.75
C LEU A 153 -4.46 -0.83 -9.90
N ARG A 154 -5.18 -1.37 -10.89
CA ARG A 154 -5.79 -0.55 -11.95
C ARG A 154 -6.87 0.39 -11.40
N GLN A 155 -7.72 -0.10 -10.49
CA GLN A 155 -8.75 0.73 -9.84
C GLN A 155 -8.15 1.79 -8.93
N ILE A 156 -7.14 1.44 -8.12
CA ILE A 156 -6.42 2.37 -7.24
C ILE A 156 -5.90 3.57 -8.03
N ARG A 157 -5.26 3.34 -9.18
CA ARG A 157 -4.73 4.41 -10.04
C ARG A 157 -5.78 5.35 -10.62
N GLN A 158 -7.03 4.88 -10.70
CA GLN A 158 -8.16 5.67 -11.19
C GLN A 158 -8.84 6.51 -10.10
N VAL A 159 -8.52 6.28 -8.82
CA VAL A 159 -9.06 7.08 -7.72
C VAL A 159 -8.65 8.55 -7.91
N GLN A 160 -9.64 9.43 -7.87
CA GLN A 160 -9.46 10.88 -8.03
C GLN A 160 -9.74 11.61 -6.71
N HIS A 161 -8.98 12.66 -6.44
CA HIS A 161 -9.26 13.59 -5.35
C HIS A 161 -8.80 15.00 -5.72
N PRO A 162 -9.70 15.91 -6.15
CA PRO A 162 -9.31 17.29 -6.47
C PRO A 162 -8.93 18.08 -5.20
N PRO A 163 -7.88 18.93 -5.20
CA PRO A 163 -6.91 19.24 -6.27
C PRO A 163 -5.62 18.39 -6.24
N SER A 164 -5.60 17.31 -5.45
CA SER A 164 -4.40 16.56 -5.05
C SER A 164 -3.63 15.84 -6.17
N HIS A 165 -4.07 15.90 -7.43
CA HIS A 165 -3.29 15.40 -8.57
C HIS A 165 -2.04 16.23 -8.88
N SER A 166 -1.89 17.41 -8.25
CA SER A 166 -0.77 18.33 -8.48
C SER A 166 0.25 18.38 -7.33
N ILE A 167 -0.11 17.82 -6.17
CA ILE A 167 0.72 17.85 -4.96
C ILE A 167 1.08 16.41 -4.61
N PRO A 168 2.37 16.02 -4.70
CA PRO A 168 2.79 14.68 -4.33
C PRO A 168 2.77 14.47 -2.81
N GLY A 169 2.35 13.28 -2.39
CA GLY A 169 2.33 12.89 -0.99
C GLY A 169 0.98 12.41 -0.47
N PRO A 170 0.86 12.27 0.86
CA PRO A 170 -0.38 11.93 1.55
C PRO A 170 -1.52 12.90 1.23
N ILE A 171 -2.77 12.44 1.35
CA ILE A 171 -3.94 13.27 1.06
C ILE A 171 -4.13 14.28 2.19
N SER A 172 -3.92 15.55 1.89
CA SER A 172 -4.06 16.65 2.86
C SER A 172 -4.36 17.98 2.17
N SER A 173 -4.83 18.94 2.95
CA SER A 173 -5.03 20.33 2.52
C SER A 173 -3.71 21.06 2.29
N THR A 174 -2.61 20.58 2.88
CA THR A 174 -1.27 21.15 2.73
C THR A 174 -0.24 20.06 2.43
N PRO A 175 0.87 20.36 1.72
CA PRO A 175 1.91 19.38 1.44
C PRO A 175 2.44 18.74 2.74
N GLN A 176 2.36 17.42 2.83
CA GLN A 176 2.83 16.64 3.97
C GLN A 176 4.16 15.97 3.66
N ARG A 177 4.85 15.51 4.72
CA ARG A 177 6.00 14.62 4.53
C ARG A 177 5.53 13.28 3.95
N CYS A 178 6.39 12.67 3.17
CA CYS A 178 6.11 11.43 2.46
C CYS A 178 6.95 10.30 3.05
N ASP A 179 6.26 9.23 3.42
CA ASP A 179 6.86 7.97 3.84
C ASP A 179 6.78 6.93 2.70
N GLY A 180 7.69 5.95 2.74
CA GLY A 180 7.76 4.89 1.73
C GLY A 180 9.21 4.51 1.41
N LEU A 181 9.44 3.25 1.08
CA LEU A 181 10.80 2.72 0.82
C LEU A 181 11.46 3.33 -0.43
N GLN A 182 10.69 3.98 -1.30
CA GLN A 182 11.20 4.76 -2.42
C GLN A 182 11.96 6.02 -1.96
N PHE A 183 11.74 6.44 -0.71
CA PHE A 183 12.41 7.56 -0.05
C PHE A 183 13.45 7.13 0.99
N GLY A 184 13.59 5.82 1.23
CA GLY A 184 14.45 5.26 2.27
C GLY A 184 13.67 4.88 3.52
N PHE A 185 14.35 4.80 4.66
CA PHE A 185 13.71 4.54 5.96
C PHE A 185 13.21 5.81 6.64
N ASP A 186 13.65 6.98 6.18
CA ASP A 186 13.21 8.26 6.74
C ASP A 186 12.19 8.93 5.83
N SER A 187 11.21 9.55 6.46
CA SER A 187 10.28 10.48 5.84
C SER A 187 11.00 11.59 5.06
N LYS A 188 10.52 11.96 3.87
CA LYS A 188 11.07 13.06 3.04
C LYS A 188 10.02 14.11 2.70
N GLY A 189 10.42 15.21 2.07
CA GLY A 189 9.54 16.33 1.79
C GLY A 189 9.34 17.25 3.02
N PRO A 190 8.22 18.00 3.10
CA PRO A 190 7.08 17.97 2.17
C PRO A 190 7.43 18.47 0.77
N PHE A 191 6.69 18.00 -0.23
CA PHE A 191 6.91 18.35 -1.64
C PHE A 191 5.73 19.19 -2.16
N PRO A 192 5.85 20.53 -2.21
CA PRO A 192 4.74 21.38 -2.62
C PRO A 192 4.36 21.24 -4.10
N THR A 193 5.24 20.68 -4.92
CA THR A 193 5.03 20.50 -6.37
C THR A 193 5.69 19.21 -6.85
N ILE A 194 5.24 18.71 -7.99
CA ILE A 194 5.89 17.61 -8.74
C ILE A 194 7.38 17.94 -9.00
N SER A 195 7.70 19.20 -9.33
CA SER A 195 9.08 19.63 -9.57
C SER A 195 9.96 19.55 -8.31
N ALA A 196 9.39 19.79 -7.11
CA ALA A 196 10.11 19.60 -5.85
C ALA A 196 10.42 18.11 -5.61
N LEU A 197 9.48 17.21 -5.92
CA LEU A 197 9.70 15.77 -5.87
C LEU A 197 10.78 15.32 -6.89
N GLU A 198 10.71 15.79 -8.13
CA GLU A 198 11.74 15.51 -9.14
C GLU A 198 13.13 15.99 -8.68
N THR A 199 13.20 17.21 -8.12
CA THR A 199 14.45 17.78 -7.61
C THR A 199 15.03 16.94 -6.48
N HIS A 200 14.19 16.34 -5.62
CA HIS A 200 14.65 15.41 -4.59
C HIS A 200 15.39 14.21 -5.19
N PHE A 201 14.79 13.53 -6.19
CA PHE A 201 15.43 12.39 -6.84
C PHE A 201 16.68 12.78 -7.63
N ARG A 202 16.69 13.97 -8.25
CA ARG A 202 17.90 14.54 -8.88
C ARG A 202 19.02 14.73 -7.87
N ASN A 203 18.71 15.30 -6.70
CA ASN A 203 19.69 15.49 -5.63
C ASN A 203 20.19 14.16 -5.05
N ALA A 204 19.31 13.15 -4.92
CA ALA A 204 19.68 11.81 -4.49
C ALA A 204 20.69 11.16 -5.45
N HIS A 205 20.48 11.32 -6.77
CA HIS A 205 21.42 10.87 -7.78
C HIS A 205 22.77 11.61 -7.71
N SER A 206 22.76 12.95 -7.63
CA SER A 206 24.00 13.73 -7.47
C SER A 206 24.77 13.37 -6.20
N ALA A 207 24.07 13.07 -5.10
CA ALA A 207 24.69 12.60 -3.86
C ALA A 207 25.32 11.20 -4.03
N ALA A 208 24.68 10.30 -4.78
CA ALA A 208 25.24 8.99 -5.10
C ALA A 208 26.51 9.10 -5.96
N GLU A 209 26.51 9.97 -6.98
CA GLU A 209 27.69 10.25 -7.80
C GLU A 209 28.84 10.85 -6.97
N TYR A 210 28.53 11.81 -6.10
CA TYR A 210 29.51 12.41 -5.21
C TYR A 210 30.14 11.38 -4.27
N ASN A 211 29.32 10.49 -3.68
CA ASN A 211 29.83 9.40 -2.84
C ASN A 211 30.70 8.41 -3.62
N ALA A 212 30.38 8.15 -4.88
CA ALA A 212 31.21 7.32 -5.74
C ALA A 212 32.56 7.98 -6.07
N LEU A 213 32.58 9.30 -6.34
CA LEU A 213 33.82 10.06 -6.55
C LEU A 213 34.73 10.04 -5.31
N LEU A 214 34.14 10.04 -4.11
CA LEU A 214 34.88 9.91 -2.85
C LEU A 214 35.30 8.46 -2.52
N GLY A 215 35.00 7.48 -3.38
CA GLY A 215 35.29 6.06 -3.14
C GLY A 215 34.46 5.42 -2.02
N ARG A 216 33.36 6.07 -1.61
CA ARG A 216 32.46 5.59 -0.53
C ARG A 216 31.35 4.67 -1.05
N ALA A 217 31.08 4.72 -2.35
CA ALA A 217 30.06 3.91 -3.01
C ALA A 217 30.55 3.48 -4.40
N ARG A 218 29.87 2.51 -5.01
CA ARG A 218 30.08 2.20 -6.43
C ARG A 218 29.52 3.33 -7.28
N SER A 219 30.16 3.61 -8.41
CA SER A 219 29.60 4.51 -9.42
C SER A 219 28.22 3.99 -9.82
N SER A 220 27.24 4.90 -9.83
CA SER A 220 25.86 4.63 -10.21
C SER A 220 25.75 4.19 -11.68
N LYS A 221 26.70 4.58 -12.54
CA LYS A 221 26.69 4.27 -13.99
C LYS A 221 25.36 4.62 -14.68
N CYS A 222 24.58 5.55 -14.14
CA CYS A 222 23.32 6.00 -14.69
C CYS A 222 23.27 7.53 -14.73
N GLY A 223 22.57 8.10 -15.71
CA GLY A 223 22.25 9.52 -15.75
C GLY A 223 21.05 9.87 -14.86
N PRO A 224 20.70 11.16 -14.71
CA PRO A 224 19.49 11.56 -14.01
C PRO A 224 18.23 11.01 -14.71
N LEU A 225 17.16 10.76 -13.95
CA LEU A 225 15.87 10.38 -14.54
C LEU A 225 15.33 11.47 -15.46
N ASN A 226 14.66 11.05 -16.54
CA ASN A 226 13.90 11.96 -17.38
C ASN A 226 12.71 12.53 -16.59
N SER A 227 12.41 13.83 -16.74
CA SER A 227 11.27 14.48 -16.11
C SER A 227 9.93 13.82 -16.46
N SER A 228 9.84 13.06 -17.56
CA SER A 228 8.68 12.24 -17.90
C SER A 228 8.32 11.20 -16.83
N ALA A 229 9.30 10.73 -16.03
CA ALA A 229 9.09 9.83 -14.90
C ALA A 229 8.23 10.44 -13.77
N PHE A 230 8.04 11.77 -13.79
CA PHE A 230 7.24 12.53 -12.82
C PHE A 230 6.05 13.24 -13.47
N SER A 231 5.78 12.98 -14.76
CA SER A 231 4.79 13.71 -15.56
C SER A 231 3.35 13.66 -15.04
N SER A 232 3.02 12.66 -14.22
CA SER A 232 1.71 12.50 -13.61
C SER A 232 1.84 11.90 -12.21
N LEU A 233 0.85 12.19 -11.38
CA LEU A 233 0.63 11.52 -10.11
C LEU A 233 -0.63 10.66 -10.22
N VAL A 234 -0.56 9.47 -9.67
CA VAL A 234 -1.71 8.57 -9.50
C VAL A 234 -1.87 8.26 -8.03
N PHE A 235 -3.09 7.94 -7.62
CA PHE A 235 -3.30 7.45 -6.27
C PHE A 235 -2.60 6.08 -6.11
N THR A 236 -1.89 5.90 -5.00
CA THR A 236 -1.15 4.67 -4.67
C THR A 236 -1.39 4.32 -3.21
N HIS A 237 -1.34 3.03 -2.89
CA HIS A 237 -1.33 2.53 -1.51
C HIS A 237 0.04 2.74 -0.85
N ASN A 238 1.11 2.56 -1.62
CA ASN A 238 2.52 2.82 -1.25
C ASN A 238 3.11 1.93 -0.14
N ASP A 239 2.30 1.16 0.58
CA ASP A 239 2.73 0.04 1.43
C ASP A 239 1.98 -1.27 1.16
N LEU A 240 1.75 -1.59 -0.12
CA LEU A 240 0.97 -2.77 -0.51
C LEU A 240 1.83 -4.04 -0.47
N ASN A 241 1.91 -4.66 0.70
CA ASN A 241 2.71 -5.86 0.95
C ASN A 241 1.86 -7.03 1.48
N MET A 242 2.44 -8.22 1.64
CA MET A 242 1.70 -9.43 2.02
C MET A 242 1.06 -9.37 3.42
N ARG A 243 1.53 -8.50 4.32
CA ARG A 243 0.91 -8.29 5.64
C ARG A 243 -0.34 -7.43 5.56
N ASN A 244 -0.39 -6.54 4.57
CA ASN A 244 -1.47 -5.58 4.35
C ASN A 244 -2.54 -6.10 3.38
N ILE A 245 -2.50 -7.40 3.07
CA ILE A 245 -3.52 -8.10 2.28
C ILE A 245 -4.09 -9.21 3.15
N LEU A 246 -5.39 -9.20 3.41
CA LEU A 246 -6.09 -10.26 4.14
C LEU A 246 -6.87 -11.13 3.15
N LEU A 247 -6.81 -12.44 3.34
CA LEU A 247 -7.58 -13.43 2.60
C LEU A 247 -8.64 -14.01 3.53
N ASP A 248 -9.93 -13.82 3.21
CA ASP A 248 -11.02 -14.37 3.99
C ASP A 248 -11.41 -15.81 3.58
N GLU A 249 -12.32 -16.43 4.34
CA GLU A 249 -12.83 -17.79 4.09
C GLU A 249 -13.50 -17.96 2.73
N ASN A 250 -13.95 -16.87 2.10
CA ASN A 250 -14.57 -16.85 0.78
C ASN A 250 -13.57 -16.53 -0.34
N HIS A 251 -12.28 -16.50 -0.01
CA HIS A 251 -11.18 -16.13 -0.91
C HIS A 251 -11.24 -14.70 -1.46
N VAL A 252 -11.88 -13.79 -0.72
CA VAL A 252 -11.87 -12.36 -1.03
C VAL A 252 -10.59 -11.75 -0.47
N LEU A 253 -9.96 -10.87 -1.27
CA LEU A 253 -8.80 -10.10 -0.84
C LEU A 253 -9.23 -8.76 -0.29
N TRP A 254 -8.93 -8.52 0.97
CA TRP A 254 -9.13 -7.25 1.64
C TRP A 254 -7.81 -6.49 1.72
N ILE A 255 -7.84 -5.21 1.38
CA ILE A 255 -6.67 -4.32 1.44
C ILE A 255 -6.79 -3.43 2.67
N VAL A 256 -5.79 -3.49 3.54
CA VAL A 256 -5.74 -2.78 4.83
C VAL A 256 -4.49 -1.92 4.93
N ASP A 257 -4.43 -1.08 5.96
CA ASP A 257 -3.29 -0.20 6.27
C ASP A 257 -2.97 0.80 5.14
N TRP A 258 -3.81 1.82 5.04
CA TRP A 258 -3.71 2.88 4.03
C TRP A 258 -2.86 4.07 4.52
N GLY A 259 -2.05 3.88 5.57
CA GLY A 259 -1.32 4.95 6.23
C GLY A 259 -0.34 5.69 5.33
N PHE A 260 0.21 5.02 4.31
CA PHE A 260 1.17 5.60 3.36
C PHE A 260 0.52 6.00 2.02
N ALA A 261 -0.80 5.87 1.91
CA ALA A 261 -1.51 6.14 0.68
C ALA A 261 -1.48 7.63 0.32
N GLY A 262 -1.48 7.91 -0.98
CA GLY A 262 -1.38 9.28 -1.49
C GLY A 262 -1.17 9.34 -2.99
N PHE A 263 -0.84 10.53 -3.49
CA PHE A 263 -0.61 10.77 -4.91
C PHE A 263 0.88 10.79 -5.22
N TYR A 264 1.33 9.83 -6.03
CA TYR A 264 2.76 9.63 -6.35
C TYR A 264 2.94 9.25 -7.82
N PRO A 265 4.16 9.37 -8.37
CA PRO A 265 4.46 8.86 -9.71
C PRO A 265 4.08 7.37 -9.86
N PRO A 266 3.57 6.92 -11.02
CA PRO A 266 3.04 5.55 -11.19
C PRO A 266 3.97 4.41 -10.83
N TRP A 267 5.28 4.64 -10.90
CA TRP A 267 6.32 3.66 -10.56
C TRP A 267 6.47 3.43 -9.05
N PHE A 268 5.95 4.32 -8.20
CA PHE A 268 6.04 4.19 -6.75
C PHE A 268 5.42 2.88 -6.28
N GLU A 269 4.20 2.56 -6.71
CA GLU A 269 3.51 1.35 -6.27
C GLU A 269 4.32 0.07 -6.59
N TYR A 270 4.82 -0.05 -7.83
CA TYR A 270 5.64 -1.19 -8.24
C TYR A 270 6.88 -1.36 -7.36
N LEU A 271 7.64 -0.26 -7.16
CA LEU A 271 8.84 -0.30 -6.34
C LEU A 271 8.54 -0.51 -4.85
N GLY A 272 7.45 0.06 -4.33
CA GLY A 272 7.01 -0.10 -2.94
C GLY A 272 6.73 -1.57 -2.63
N MET A 273 5.92 -2.21 -3.46
CA MET A 273 5.66 -3.65 -3.36
C MET A 273 6.96 -4.47 -3.40
N LYS A 274 7.87 -4.12 -4.32
CA LYS A 274 9.16 -4.81 -4.51
C LYS A 274 10.07 -4.67 -3.29
N TYR A 275 10.22 -3.44 -2.79
CA TYR A 275 11.08 -3.11 -1.67
C TYR A 275 10.56 -3.67 -0.36
N ALA A 276 9.24 -3.60 -0.11
CA ALA A 276 8.63 -4.25 1.04
C ALA A 276 8.87 -5.76 0.98
N SER A 277 8.61 -6.38 -0.17
CA SER A 277 8.84 -7.82 -0.35
C SER A 277 10.31 -8.24 -0.15
N GLN A 278 11.27 -7.38 -0.48
CA GLN A 278 12.70 -7.63 -0.24
C GLN A 278 13.06 -7.46 1.23
N LYS A 279 12.67 -6.32 1.83
CA LYS A 279 12.87 -5.99 3.25
C LYS A 279 12.34 -7.11 4.14
N ASP A 280 11.14 -7.58 3.83
CA ASP A 280 10.40 -8.54 4.65
C ASP A 280 10.68 -9.99 4.24
N GLN A 281 11.65 -10.21 3.33
CA GLN A 281 12.12 -11.52 2.86
C GLN A 281 10.97 -12.47 2.46
N ASN A 282 9.96 -11.93 1.79
CA ASN A 282 8.77 -12.69 1.40
C ASN A 282 9.13 -13.84 0.45
N PRO A 283 8.28 -14.89 0.32
CA PRO A 283 8.55 -16.02 -0.54
C PRO A 283 8.92 -15.63 -1.97
N GLU A 284 9.91 -16.31 -2.56
CA GLU A 284 10.40 -16.01 -3.92
C GLU A 284 9.28 -16.05 -4.98
N SER A 285 8.27 -16.90 -4.76
CA SER A 285 7.07 -16.95 -5.60
C SER A 285 6.27 -15.64 -5.59
N TRP A 286 6.15 -14.97 -4.44
CA TRP A 286 5.54 -13.64 -4.34
C TRP A 286 6.43 -12.56 -4.98
N GLN A 287 7.74 -12.59 -4.72
CA GLN A 287 8.69 -11.63 -5.31
C GLN A 287 8.64 -11.63 -6.84
N ARG A 288 8.62 -12.81 -7.46
CA ARG A 288 8.48 -12.99 -8.92
C ARG A 288 7.08 -12.60 -9.42
N SER A 289 6.10 -12.71 -8.53
CA SER A 289 4.71 -12.22 -8.54
C SER A 289 4.47 -10.76 -8.89
N ILE A 290 5.35 -9.85 -8.45
CA ILE A 290 4.99 -8.43 -8.35
C ILE A 290 4.88 -7.74 -9.71
N LYS A 291 5.80 -8.03 -10.64
CA LYS A 291 5.82 -7.48 -12.02
C LYS A 291 4.60 -7.83 -12.87
N TYR A 292 3.76 -8.68 -12.32
CA TYR A 292 2.58 -9.23 -12.92
C TYR A 292 1.31 -8.55 -12.37
N MET A 293 1.36 -8.13 -11.10
CA MET A 293 0.32 -7.33 -10.46
C MET A 293 0.44 -5.86 -10.85
N ALA A 294 1.60 -5.25 -10.59
CA ALA A 294 1.89 -3.86 -10.88
C ALA A 294 2.61 -3.74 -12.22
N GLU A 295 2.38 -2.63 -12.94
CA GLU A 295 3.14 -2.33 -14.16
C GLU A 295 4.61 -2.16 -13.81
N PRO A 296 5.51 -2.96 -14.41
CA PRO A 296 6.90 -2.94 -14.05
C PRO A 296 7.59 -1.67 -14.55
N ALA A 297 8.32 -1.02 -13.65
CA ALA A 297 9.17 0.12 -13.95
C ALA A 297 10.65 -0.30 -13.94
N PHE A 298 11.03 -1.25 -14.80
CA PHE A 298 12.36 -1.90 -14.74
C PHE A 298 13.53 -0.92 -14.86
N GLU A 299 13.44 0.07 -15.74
CA GLU A 299 14.48 1.09 -15.90
C GLU A 299 14.63 1.94 -14.63
N ILE A 300 13.52 2.29 -13.99
CA ILE A 300 13.50 3.04 -12.73
C ILE A 300 13.99 2.18 -11.57
N GLU A 301 13.63 0.89 -11.54
CA GLU A 301 14.16 -0.08 -10.56
C GLU A 301 15.69 -0.15 -10.63
N GLU A 302 16.24 -0.29 -11.83
CA GLU A 302 17.69 -0.33 -12.04
C GLU A 302 18.36 1.00 -11.66
N TRP A 303 17.74 2.12 -12.04
CA TRP A 303 18.22 3.45 -11.66
C TRP A 303 18.24 3.64 -10.14
N MET A 304 17.18 3.27 -9.44
CA MET A 304 17.06 3.38 -7.98
C MET A 304 18.12 2.51 -7.27
N LYS A 305 18.36 1.29 -7.74
CA LYS A 305 19.44 0.44 -7.22
C LYS A 305 20.80 1.09 -7.39
N ASN A 306 21.05 1.66 -8.57
CA ASN A 306 22.30 2.33 -8.90
C ASN A 306 22.58 3.58 -8.04
N ILE A 307 21.54 4.23 -7.50
CA ILE A 307 21.68 5.34 -6.56
C ILE A 307 21.56 4.92 -5.08
N GLY A 308 21.55 3.62 -4.79
CA GLY A 308 21.66 3.07 -3.43
C GLY A 308 20.38 2.54 -2.80
N TYR A 309 19.26 2.47 -3.54
CA TYR A 309 17.99 1.93 -3.05
C TYR A 309 17.85 0.46 -3.47
N ASP A 310 18.54 -0.41 -2.73
CA ASP A 310 18.43 -1.87 -2.85
C ASP A 310 18.26 -2.53 -1.48
N TYR A 311 17.13 -3.20 -1.28
CA TYR A 311 16.76 -3.83 -0.02
C TYR A 311 17.01 -5.34 -0.02
N SER A 312 17.65 -5.89 -1.06
CA SER A 312 17.90 -7.33 -1.18
C SER A 312 18.94 -7.88 -0.20
N ASN A 313 19.80 -7.02 0.38
CA ASN A 313 20.92 -7.42 1.23
C ASN A 313 20.87 -6.81 2.65
N LEU A 314 19.67 -6.50 3.17
CA LEU A 314 19.56 -5.98 4.53
C LEU A 314 20.06 -7.01 5.56
N PRO A 315 20.90 -6.61 6.53
CA PRO A 315 21.33 -7.50 7.61
C PRO A 315 20.13 -7.94 8.47
N ARG A 316 20.20 -9.18 8.97
CA ARG A 316 19.20 -9.78 9.87
C ARG A 316 19.23 -9.18 11.26
#